data_AF-A0A916YGY7-F1
#
_entry.id   AF-A0A916YGY7-F1
#
_cell.length_a   1.000
_cell.length_b   1.000
_cell.length_c   1.000
_cell.angle_alpha   90.00
_cell.angle_beta   90.00
_cell.angle_gamma   90.00
#
_symmetry.space_group_name_H-M   'P 1'
#
loop_
_entity.id
_entity.type
_entity.pdbx_description
1 polymer ?
#
loop_
_entity_poly.entity_id
_entity_poly.type
_entity_poly.pdbx_seq_one_letter_code
_entity_poly.pdbx_strand_id
1 'polypeptide(L)' 'MLHRLVEPGQFTSIRYGERLAEIGATPSIGTVGDSFDNALAETVNGYYKTELVRGPARPGP' A
#
# COMPACT_ATOMS: atom_id res chain seq x y z
N MET A 1 12.85 -12.95 11.43
CA MET A 1 12.67 -11.48 11.37
C MET A 1 11.99 -11.17 10.05
N LEU A 2 10.71 -10.77 10.07
CA LEU A 2 10.00 -10.39 8.85
C LEU A 2 10.55 -9.04 8.37
N HIS A 3 11.00 -8.97 7.11
CA HIS A 3 11.40 -7.71 6.48
C HIS A 3 10.22 -6.75 6.50
N ARG A 4 10.44 -5.52 6.99
CA ARG A 4 9.41 -4.47 6.99
C ARG A 4 9.00 -4.23 5.53
N LEU A 5 7.72 -4.38 5.23
CA LEU A 5 7.18 -4.26 3.85
C LEU A 5 7.06 -2.81 3.38
N VAL A 6 7.39 -1.84 4.23
CA VAL A 6 7.29 -0.41 3.96
C VAL A 6 8.62 0.23 4.34
N GLU A 7 9.31 0.80 3.36
CA GLU A 7 10.40 1.75 3.56
C GLU A 7 9.77 3.08 4.03
N PRO A 8 9.74 3.38 5.34
CA PRO A 8 9.01 4.54 5.85
C PRO A 8 9.56 5.87 5.30
N GLY A 9 10.82 5.89 4.88
CA GLY A 9 11.46 7.08 4.30
C GLY A 9 10.88 7.51 2.94
N GLN A 10 10.22 6.60 2.20
CA GLN A 10 9.69 6.93 0.88
C GLN A 10 8.54 7.93 0.96
N PHE A 11 7.61 7.72 1.89
CA PHE A 11 6.44 8.56 2.10
C PHE A 11 6.75 9.88 2.83
N THR A 12 7.96 10.00 3.40
CA THR A 12 8.45 11.24 4.04
C THR A 12 9.50 11.96 3.18
N SER A 13 9.74 11.52 1.93
CA SER A 13 10.76 12.13 1.07
C SER A 13 10.30 13.48 0.51
N ILE A 14 11.24 14.42 0.35
CA ILE A 14 10.98 15.76 -0.23
C ILE A 14 10.38 15.61 -1.64
N ARG A 15 10.98 14.73 -2.45
CA ARG A 15 10.53 14.47 -3.83
C ARG A 15 9.09 13.95 -3.91
N TYR A 16 8.69 13.13 -2.95
CA TYR A 16 7.30 12.66 -2.87
C TYR A 16 6.34 13.80 -2.56
N GLY A 17 6.69 14.67 -1.60
CA GLY A 17 5.90 15.87 -1.28
C GLY A 17 5.78 16.87 -2.44
N GLU A 18 6.88 17.15 -3.14
CA GLU A 18 6.90 18.01 -4.33
C GLU A 18 5.94 17.48 -5.40
N ARG A 19 5.99 16.17 -5.67
CA ARG A 19 5.10 15.55 -6.66
C ARG A 19 3.63 15.62 -6.26
N LEU A 20 3.30 15.45 -4.98
CA LEU A 20 1.93 15.59 -4.50
C LEU A 20 1.43 17.03 -4.68
N ALA A 21 2.27 18.03 -4.40
CA ALA A 21 1.93 19.43 -4.62
C ALA A 21 1.70 19.75 -6.12
N GLU A 22 2.53 19.22 -7.01
CA GLU A 22 2.38 19.39 -8.47
C GLU A 22 1.02 18.91 -8.99
N ILE A 23 0.49 17.83 -8.43
CA ILE A 23 -0.80 17.25 -8.84
C ILE A 23 -1.98 17.74 -7.99
N GLY A 24 -1.75 18.64 -7.02
CA GLY A 24 -2.78 19.16 -6.13
C GLY A 24 -3.31 18.12 -5.12
N ALA A 25 -2.55 17.07 -4.81
CA ALA A 25 -2.93 16.04 -3.87
C ALA A 25 -2.54 16.42 -2.44
N THR A 26 -3.45 16.20 -1.49
CA THR A 26 -3.16 16.35 -0.06
C THR A 26 -2.35 15.16 0.44
N PRO A 27 -1.16 15.38 1.03
CA PRO A 27 -0.39 14.30 1.63
C PRO A 27 -1.12 13.73 2.86
N SER A 28 -1.22 12.41 2.93
CA SER A 28 -1.68 11.68 4.12
C SER A 28 -0.92 10.36 4.23
N ILE A 29 -0.51 10.01 5.45
CA ILE A 29 0.18 8.74 5.77
C ILE A 29 -0.63 7.87 6.76
N GLY A 30 -1.88 8.25 6.99
CA GLY A 30 -2.80 7.62 7.96
C GLY A 30 -2.54 8.02 9.41
N THR A 31 -3.45 7.63 10.30
CA THR A 31 -3.31 7.88 11.74
C THR A 31 -2.49 6.79 12.42
N VAL A 32 -1.71 7.15 13.44
CA VAL A 32 -0.93 6.17 14.20
C VAL A 32 -1.86 5.31 15.05
N GLY A 33 -1.78 3.99 14.87
CA GLY A 33 -2.43 3.01 15.75
C GLY A 33 -3.81 2.55 15.30
N ASP A 34 -4.31 3.01 14.16
CA ASP A 34 -5.42 2.36 13.46
C ASP A 34 -4.95 1.70 12.16
N SER A 35 -5.67 0.66 11.76
CA SER A 35 -5.38 -0.11 10.53
C SER A 35 -6.36 0.19 9.41
N PHE A 36 -7.34 1.08 9.62
CA PHE A 36 -8.44 1.27 8.69
C PHE A 36 -7.96 1.88 7.39
N ASP A 37 -7.03 2.83 7.44
CA ASP A 37 -6.48 3.51 6.27
C ASP A 37 -5.80 2.53 5.28
N ASN A 38 -5.24 1.43 5.78
CA ASN A 38 -4.52 0.44 4.97
C ASN A 38 -5.32 -0.84 4.67
N ALA A 39 -6.44 -1.08 5.37
CA ALA A 39 -7.16 -2.35 5.33
C ALA A 39 -7.54 -2.81 3.90
N LEU A 40 -7.97 -1.87 3.05
CA LEU A 40 -8.30 -2.17 1.65
C LEU A 40 -7.07 -2.60 0.85
N ALA A 41 -5.98 -1.83 0.95
CA ALA A 41 -4.74 -2.11 0.24
C ALA A 41 -4.13 -3.46 0.68
N GLU A 42 -4.16 -3.75 1.98
CA GLU A 42 -3.71 -5.04 2.52
C GLU A 42 -4.58 -6.20 2.06
N THR A 43 -5.90 -6.01 1.99
CA THR A 43 -6.84 -7.03 1.48
C THR A 43 -6.52 -7.36 0.02
N VAL A 44 -6.33 -6.34 -0.83
CA VAL A 44 -5.97 -6.53 -2.25
C VAL A 44 -4.62 -7.24 -2.39
N ASN A 45 -3.60 -6.81 -1.62
CA ASN A 45 -2.30 -7.48 -1.60
C ASN A 45 -2.41 -8.94 -1.13
N GLY A 46 -3.29 -9.22 -0.16
CA GLY A 46 -3.58 -10.56 0.32
C GLY A 46 -4.21 -11.44 -0.75
N TYR A 47 -5.18 -10.92 -1.51
CA TYR A 47 -5.77 -11.60 -2.66
C TYR A 47 -4.70 -11.93 -3.71
N TYR A 48 -3.93 -10.93 -4.14
CA TYR A 48 -2.88 -11.13 -5.14
C TYR A 48 -1.86 -12.20 -4.71
N LYS A 49 -1.36 -12.12 -3.47
CA LYS A 49 -0.44 -13.13 -2.92
C LYS A 49 -1.06 -14.52 -2.87
N THR A 50 -2.35 -14.60 -2.55
CA THR A 50 -3.07 -15.87 -2.49
C THR A 50 -3.18 -16.49 -3.87
N GLU A 51 -3.55 -15.72 -4.89
CA GLU A 51 -3.66 -16.21 -6.27
C GLU A 51 -2.31 -16.65 -6.84
N LEU A 52 -1.24 -15.90 -6.55
CA LEU A 52 0.11 -16.28 -6.96
C LEU A 52 0.57 -17.62 -6.37
N VAL A 53 0.18 -17.92 -5.12
CA VAL A 53 0.61 -19.15 -4.43
C VAL A 53 -0.32 -20.33 -4.73
N ARG A 54 -1.62 -20.08 -4.84
CA ARG A 54 -2.65 -21.13 -4.85
C ARG A 54 -3.38 -21.26 -6.20
N GLY A 55 -3.09 -20.39 -7.15
CA GLY A 55 -3.86 -20.25 -8.38
C GLY A 55 -5.08 -19.33 -8.20
N PRO A 56 -5.66 -18.87 -9.32
CA PRO A 56 -6.71 -17.87 -9.30
C PRO A 56 -7.99 -18.42 -8.66
N ALA A 57 -8.68 -17.58 -7.88
CA ALA A 57 -9.92 -17.98 -7.20
C ALA A 57 -11.06 -18.28 -8.18
N ARG A 58 -10.99 -17.70 -9.38
CA ARG A 58 -11.86 -18.05 -10.50
C ARG A 58 -10.99 -18.49 -11.67
N PRO A 59 -11.33 -19.59 -12.37
CA PRO A 59 -10.70 -19.86 -13.65
C PRO A 59 -10.93 -18.65 -14.56
N GLY A 60 -9.90 -18.33 -15.36
CA GLY A 60 -10.00 -17.28 -16.38
C GLY A 60 -11.13 -17.57 -17.37
N PRO A 61 -11.48 -16.61 -18.23
CA PRO A 61 -12.46 -16.85 -19.29
C PRO A 61 -12.09 -18.08 -20.14
#